data_AF-A0A5N0UQD5-F1
#
_entry.id   AF-A0A5N0UQD5-F1
#
_cell.length_a   1.000
_cell.length_b   1.000
_cell.length_c   1.000
_cell.angle_alpha   90.00
_cell.angle_beta   90.00
_cell.angle_gamma   90.00
#
_symmetry.space_group_name_H-M   'P 1'
#
loop_
_entity.id
_entity.type
_entity.pdbx_description
1 polymer ?
#
loop_
_entity_poly.entity_id
_entity_poly.type
_entity_poly.pdbx_seq_one_letter_code
_entity_poly.pdbx_strand_id
1 'polypeptide(L)'
;MPTAVCYATVLAARRVTPGMLRLTFGGPEVSGLTSGGYDQRVKLFIPPAGQLVPRLPLGEDWYGEYRAMPVEARPILRTYTIRAHRPEAGEFDIDFAAHGHDGPATDWARRARPGDILGIVAPAKGTVAPAGVEYRPGEADWQLFVGDETALPAIGSIIEALPERAKALAFLDVASPSDTQRFTTAGDVQVRWLPRSARGSTTLEALRATEFPAGRPYGWVAGEAKLARAVHRQLTERGWRDDWIYCAGYWKGSPVTEVASEAELRTIVEPPHEAIAEKSISYVDPVSAEFLARSTFFLLATGGEDGALDLSPRGDPAGSIVVLDEGRGIAIADRRGNRRLDSMRNILRDPGVAMLFIVPGIEHALRINGRARIVREESLLARLADRGKPPELALVVDIDELFVHCGQALKRSALWEPSRWPRGPVPTAGELFKSHTGLG
;
A
#
# COMPACT_ATOMS: atom_id res chain seq x y z
N MET A 1 -29.38 28.14 -13.43
CA MET A 1 -29.35 26.73 -12.99
C MET A 1 -28.88 26.65 -11.54
N PRO A 2 -29.34 25.69 -10.73
CA PRO A 2 -28.94 25.56 -9.32
C PRO A 2 -27.43 25.28 -9.14
N THR A 3 -26.78 24.81 -10.20
CA THR A 3 -25.36 24.45 -10.26
C THR A 3 -24.71 25.17 -11.44
N ALA A 4 -23.47 25.63 -11.28
CA ALA A 4 -22.65 26.22 -12.33
C ALA A 4 -21.43 25.33 -12.63
N VAL A 5 -21.01 25.33 -13.89
CA VAL A 5 -19.77 24.72 -14.37
C VAL A 5 -18.87 25.82 -14.89
N CYS A 6 -17.70 26.02 -14.30
CA CYS A 6 -16.79 27.08 -14.69
C CYS A 6 -15.32 26.73 -14.41
N TYR A 7 -14.41 27.58 -14.90
CA TYR A 7 -12.99 27.46 -14.58
C TYR A 7 -12.68 28.06 -13.21
N ALA A 8 -11.73 27.43 -12.52
CA ALA A 8 -11.18 27.92 -11.27
C ALA A 8 -9.65 27.93 -11.36
N THR A 9 -9.06 29.06 -10.99
CA THR A 9 -7.61 29.28 -11.03
C THR A 9 -7.02 29.11 -9.63
N VAL A 10 -5.94 28.37 -9.50
CA VAL A 10 -5.16 28.28 -8.27
C VAL A 10 -4.57 29.65 -7.96
N LEU A 11 -4.90 30.22 -6.81
CA LEU A 11 -4.33 31.45 -6.28
C LEU A 11 -3.18 31.16 -5.32
N ALA A 12 -3.31 30.09 -4.53
CA ALA A 12 -2.31 29.68 -3.56
C ALA A 12 -2.29 28.16 -3.36
N ALA A 13 -1.13 27.63 -3.02
CA ALA A 13 -0.93 26.24 -2.66
C ALA A 13 -0.10 26.17 -1.37
N ARG A 14 -0.62 25.49 -0.34
CA ARG A 14 0.10 25.28 0.92
C ARG A 14 -0.06 23.86 1.43
N ARG A 15 0.99 23.34 2.06
CA ARG A 15 0.94 22.05 2.74
C ARG A 15 0.44 22.26 4.17
N VAL A 16 -0.71 21.67 4.51
CA VAL A 16 -1.32 21.75 5.86
C VAL A 16 -0.63 20.75 6.80
N THR A 17 -0.43 19.53 6.32
CA THR A 17 0.35 18.46 6.94
C THR A 17 1.12 17.72 5.84
N PRO A 18 2.08 16.82 6.15
CA PRO A 18 2.77 16.03 5.12
C PRO A 18 1.82 15.36 4.12
N GLY A 19 0.69 14.83 4.59
CA GLY A 19 -0.36 14.16 3.84
C GLY A 19 -1.55 15.03 3.43
N MET A 20 -1.54 16.35 3.64
CA MET A 20 -2.66 17.24 3.30
C MET A 20 -2.19 18.51 2.59
N LEU A 21 -2.72 18.78 1.40
CA LEU A 21 -2.46 19.99 0.61
C LEU A 21 -3.71 20.84 0.52
N ARG A 22 -3.62 22.13 0.86
CA ARG A 22 -4.69 23.11 0.63
C ARG A 22 -4.38 23.92 -0.62
N LEU A 23 -5.33 23.93 -1.54
CA LEU A 23 -5.31 24.82 -2.70
C LEU A 23 -6.43 25.85 -2.56
N THR A 24 -6.09 27.11 -2.72
CA THR A 24 -7.04 28.23 -2.78
C THR A 24 -7.33 28.52 -4.24
N PHE A 25 -8.62 28.54 -4.59
CA PHE A 25 -9.11 28.79 -5.94
C PHE A 25 -9.88 30.09 -5.99
N GLY A 26 -9.76 30.80 -7.11
CA GLY A 26 -10.55 32.00 -7.42
C GLY A 26 -10.64 32.23 -8.93
N GLY A 27 -11.11 33.42 -9.30
CA GLY A 27 -11.30 33.85 -10.69
C GLY A 27 -12.69 34.46 -10.91
N PRO A 28 -12.91 35.15 -12.05
CA PRO A 28 -14.14 35.90 -12.29
C PRO A 28 -15.42 35.04 -12.20
N GLU A 29 -15.37 33.80 -12.69
CA GLU A 29 -16.52 32.88 -12.65
C GLU A 29 -16.72 32.24 -11.27
N VAL A 30 -15.66 32.12 -10.48
CA VAL A 30 -15.71 31.55 -9.11
C VAL A 30 -16.49 32.45 -8.16
N SER A 31 -16.44 33.77 -8.35
CA SER A 31 -17.25 34.74 -7.60
C SER A 31 -18.76 34.56 -7.79
N GLY A 32 -19.19 33.83 -8.82
CA GLY A 32 -20.57 33.46 -9.07
C GLY A 32 -21.03 32.18 -8.35
N LEU A 33 -20.17 31.53 -7.58
CA LEU A 33 -20.45 30.29 -6.86
C LEU A 33 -20.84 30.55 -5.39
N THR A 34 -21.41 29.54 -4.75
CA THR A 34 -21.70 29.56 -3.30
C THR A 34 -21.52 28.18 -2.66
N SER A 35 -21.57 28.14 -1.32
CA SER A 35 -21.60 26.92 -0.52
C SER A 35 -22.83 26.94 0.39
N GLY A 36 -23.52 25.80 0.51
CA GLY A 36 -24.72 25.65 1.34
C GLY A 36 -24.44 25.20 2.78
N GLY A 37 -23.20 24.87 3.13
CA GLY A 37 -22.87 24.34 4.45
C GLY A 37 -21.41 23.93 4.61
N TYR A 38 -21.11 23.29 5.74
CA TYR A 38 -19.74 22.99 6.17
C TYR A 38 -19.14 21.75 5.49
N ASP A 39 -19.97 20.85 4.97
CA ASP A 39 -19.56 19.64 4.24
C ASP A 39 -19.91 19.71 2.74
N GLN A 40 -20.07 20.92 2.20
CA GLN A 40 -20.43 21.13 0.79
C GLN A 40 -19.46 20.41 -0.15
N ARG A 41 -19.99 19.44 -0.87
CA ARG A 41 -19.28 18.72 -1.93
C ARG A 41 -19.38 19.46 -3.25
N VAL A 42 -18.28 19.47 -3.99
CA VAL A 42 -18.16 19.98 -5.36
C VAL A 42 -17.54 18.91 -6.26
N LYS A 43 -17.71 19.05 -7.57
CA LYS A 43 -16.96 18.24 -8.53
C LYS A 43 -15.82 19.05 -9.12
N LEU A 44 -14.66 18.44 -9.26
CA LEU A 44 -13.50 19.02 -9.94
C LEU A 44 -13.23 18.25 -11.23
N PHE A 45 -13.06 19.00 -12.31
CA PHE A 45 -12.54 18.53 -13.59
C PHE A 45 -11.05 18.82 -13.65
N ILE A 46 -10.26 17.79 -13.40
CA ILE A 46 -8.80 17.90 -13.36
C ILE A 46 -8.26 17.62 -14.76
N PRO A 47 -7.31 18.45 -15.27
CA PRO A 47 -6.70 18.21 -16.57
C PRO A 47 -6.13 16.79 -16.67
N PRO A 48 -6.37 16.06 -17.78
CA PRO A 48 -5.65 14.82 -18.04
C PRO A 48 -4.15 15.11 -18.21
N ALA A 49 -3.32 14.09 -18.03
CA ALA A 49 -1.87 14.23 -18.17
C ALA A 49 -1.50 14.82 -19.54
N GLY A 50 -0.63 15.83 -19.56
CA GLY A 50 -0.21 16.54 -20.77
C GLY A 50 -1.09 17.71 -21.18
N GLN A 51 -2.19 18.00 -20.49
CA GLN A 51 -3.02 19.19 -20.70
C GLN A 51 -2.90 20.17 -19.53
N LEU A 52 -2.79 21.47 -19.83
CA LEU A 52 -2.72 22.54 -18.82
C LEU A 52 -4.11 22.99 -18.35
N VAL A 53 -5.11 22.93 -19.23
CA VAL A 53 -6.48 23.39 -18.99
C VAL A 53 -7.43 22.27 -19.41
N PRO A 54 -8.42 21.89 -18.58
CA PRO A 54 -9.35 20.82 -18.92
C PRO A 54 -10.43 21.33 -19.87
N ARG A 55 -10.93 20.48 -20.78
CA ARG A 55 -12.14 20.80 -21.54
C ARG A 55 -13.38 20.65 -20.66
N LEU A 56 -14.18 21.71 -20.51
CA LEU A 56 -15.41 21.67 -19.70
C LEU A 56 -16.66 21.37 -20.52
N PRO A 57 -17.61 20.60 -19.96
CA PRO A 57 -18.97 20.46 -20.49
C PRO A 57 -19.84 21.61 -19.97
N LEU A 58 -20.03 22.65 -20.79
CA LEU A 58 -20.66 23.90 -20.36
C LEU A 58 -22.19 23.96 -20.60
N GLY A 59 -22.79 22.94 -21.23
CA GLY A 59 -24.24 22.93 -21.45
C GLY A 59 -25.06 22.62 -20.20
N GLU A 60 -26.38 22.70 -20.35
CA GLU A 60 -27.32 22.49 -19.22
C GLU A 60 -27.23 21.06 -18.65
N ASP A 61 -27.10 20.05 -19.51
CA ASP A 61 -26.76 18.68 -19.13
C ASP A 61 -25.25 18.44 -19.20
N TRP A 62 -24.51 19.16 -18.35
CA TRP A 62 -23.06 19.04 -18.28
C TRP A 62 -22.60 17.59 -18.05
N TYR A 63 -23.40 16.76 -17.36
CA TYR A 63 -23.02 15.39 -17.04
C TYR A 63 -23.20 14.47 -18.25
N GLY A 64 -24.29 14.64 -19.02
CA GLY A 64 -24.46 13.97 -20.31
C GLY A 64 -23.34 14.34 -21.29
N GLU A 65 -23.01 15.63 -21.40
CA GLU A 65 -21.91 16.12 -22.23
C GLU A 65 -20.56 15.55 -21.78
N TYR A 66 -20.27 15.57 -20.48
CA TYR A 66 -19.07 14.97 -19.90
C TYR A 66 -18.92 13.49 -20.30
N ARG A 67 -20.02 12.72 -20.20
CA ARG A 67 -20.04 11.28 -20.53
C ARG A 67 -19.86 11.03 -22.03
N ALA A 68 -20.24 11.97 -22.88
CA ALA A 68 -20.08 11.89 -24.32
C ALA A 68 -18.67 12.29 -24.82
N MET A 69 -17.85 12.94 -23.99
CA MET A 69 -16.49 13.35 -24.37
C MET A 69 -15.59 12.15 -24.73
N PRO A 70 -14.75 12.22 -25.78
CA PRO A 70 -13.72 11.20 -26.05
C PRO A 70 -12.81 11.00 -24.84
N VAL A 71 -12.38 9.76 -24.59
CA VAL A 71 -11.62 9.38 -23.37
C VAL A 71 -10.34 10.19 -23.23
N GLU A 72 -9.66 10.48 -24.34
CA GLU A 72 -8.38 11.18 -24.41
C GLU A 72 -8.52 12.68 -24.06
N ALA A 73 -9.69 13.25 -24.33
CA ALA A 73 -10.01 14.66 -24.06
C ALA A 73 -10.82 14.85 -22.77
N ARG A 74 -11.28 13.75 -22.16
CA ARG A 74 -12.19 13.79 -21.02
C ARG A 74 -11.39 14.13 -19.75
N PRO A 75 -11.73 15.24 -19.04
CA PRO A 75 -11.07 15.57 -17.79
C PRO A 75 -11.37 14.54 -16.70
N ILE A 76 -10.49 14.48 -15.71
CA ILE A 76 -10.62 13.55 -14.58
C ILE A 76 -11.60 14.16 -13.58
N LEU A 77 -12.79 13.57 -13.47
CA LEU A 77 -13.82 14.01 -12.54
C LEU A 77 -13.61 13.45 -11.12
N ARG A 78 -13.51 14.30 -10.11
CA ARG A 78 -13.45 13.90 -8.69
C ARG A 78 -14.36 14.75 -7.82
N THR A 79 -14.76 14.20 -6.68
CA THR A 79 -15.59 14.91 -5.69
C THR A 79 -14.69 15.35 -4.54
N TYR A 80 -14.81 16.62 -4.15
CA TYR A 80 -14.05 17.21 -3.04
C TYR A 80 -14.97 18.06 -2.17
N THR A 81 -14.54 18.31 -0.94
CA THR A 81 -15.24 19.21 -0.01
C THR A 81 -14.67 20.61 -0.15
N ILE A 82 -15.53 21.63 -0.17
CA ILE A 82 -15.13 23.01 0.09
C ILE A 82 -14.71 23.09 1.56
N ARG A 83 -13.42 23.34 1.80
CA ARG A 83 -12.88 23.50 3.15
C ARG A 83 -13.16 24.87 3.74
N ALA A 84 -13.13 25.91 2.92
CA ALA A 84 -13.50 27.25 3.31
C ALA A 84 -14.05 27.99 2.09
N HIS A 85 -15.06 28.83 2.30
CA HIS A 85 -15.63 29.70 1.27
C HIS A 85 -15.54 31.14 1.77
N ARG A 86 -14.94 32.02 0.97
CA ARG A 86 -14.81 33.47 1.23
C ARG A 86 -15.48 34.23 0.08
N PRO A 87 -16.81 34.39 0.10
CA PRO A 87 -17.56 34.99 -1.02
C PRO A 87 -17.12 36.42 -1.35
N GLU A 88 -16.77 37.22 -0.34
CA GLU A 88 -16.29 38.61 -0.51
C GLU A 88 -14.97 38.68 -1.31
N ALA A 89 -14.13 37.65 -1.19
CA ALA A 89 -12.89 37.53 -1.95
C ALA A 89 -13.06 36.74 -3.25
N GLY A 90 -14.21 36.08 -3.45
CA GLY A 90 -14.43 35.16 -4.57
C GLY A 90 -13.55 33.90 -4.48
N GLU A 91 -13.29 33.40 -3.28
CA GLU A 91 -12.34 32.31 -3.05
C GLU A 91 -12.94 31.07 -2.39
N PHE A 92 -12.43 29.90 -2.77
CA PHE A 92 -12.66 28.64 -2.06
C PHE A 92 -11.34 27.95 -1.75
N ASP A 93 -11.24 27.37 -0.56
CA ASP A 93 -10.18 26.41 -0.25
C ASP A 93 -10.69 24.99 -0.47
N ILE A 94 -9.86 24.16 -1.08
CA ILE A 94 -10.07 22.71 -1.18
C ILE A 94 -8.82 22.01 -0.65
N ASP A 95 -9.07 21.06 0.25
CA ASP A 95 -8.04 20.22 0.85
C ASP A 95 -7.96 18.88 0.10
N PHE A 96 -6.77 18.57 -0.39
CA PHE A 96 -6.42 17.35 -1.11
C PHE A 96 -5.63 16.43 -0.18
N ALA A 97 -6.27 15.35 0.24
CA ALA A 97 -5.64 14.28 0.99
C ALA A 97 -4.70 13.47 0.08
N ALA A 98 -3.47 13.27 0.55
CA ALA A 98 -2.51 12.37 -0.09
C ALA A 98 -2.66 10.96 0.50
N HIS A 99 -3.69 10.24 0.04
CA HIS A 99 -4.04 8.90 0.50
C HIS A 99 -3.92 7.85 -0.63
N GLY A 100 -3.37 6.67 -0.31
CA GLY A 100 -3.23 5.54 -1.25
C GLY A 100 -2.30 5.81 -2.44
N HIS A 101 -1.95 4.76 -3.19
CA HIS A 101 -1.11 4.87 -4.41
C HIS A 101 -1.62 6.00 -5.31
N ASP A 102 -0.78 7.03 -5.49
CA ASP A 102 -1.15 8.39 -5.88
C ASP A 102 -2.11 8.44 -7.08
N GLY A 103 -3.37 8.78 -6.80
CA GLY A 103 -4.40 8.99 -7.82
C GLY A 103 -4.19 10.32 -8.56
N PRO A 104 -4.66 10.45 -9.81
CA PRO A 104 -4.35 11.58 -10.68
C PRO A 104 -4.70 12.97 -10.10
N ALA A 105 -5.68 13.03 -9.20
CA ALA A 105 -6.09 14.27 -8.56
C ALA A 105 -5.09 14.75 -7.50
N THR A 106 -4.66 13.85 -6.62
CA THR A 106 -3.60 14.11 -5.64
C THR A 106 -2.30 14.46 -6.36
N ASP A 107 -2.02 13.75 -7.44
CA ASP A 107 -0.84 13.93 -8.27
C ASP A 107 -0.78 15.32 -8.93
N TRP A 108 -1.90 15.77 -9.48
CA TRP A 108 -2.07 17.14 -9.96
C TRP A 108 -1.91 18.14 -8.81
N ALA A 109 -2.59 17.94 -7.67
CA ALA A 109 -2.55 18.87 -6.54
C ALA A 109 -1.15 19.05 -5.92
N ARG A 110 -0.32 18.00 -5.90
CA ARG A 110 1.10 18.09 -5.47
C ARG A 110 1.92 19.02 -6.38
N ARG A 111 1.61 19.02 -7.68
CA ARG A 111 2.32 19.80 -8.70
C ARG A 111 1.70 21.18 -8.93
N ALA A 112 0.48 21.42 -8.47
CA ALA A 112 -0.25 22.66 -8.66
C ALA A 112 0.52 23.90 -8.15
N ARG A 113 0.50 24.97 -8.93
CA ARG A 113 1.09 26.28 -8.64
C ARG A 113 0.07 27.39 -8.92
N PRO A 114 0.24 28.59 -8.34
CA PRO A 114 -0.58 29.73 -8.72
C PRO A 114 -0.61 29.94 -10.23
N GLY A 115 -1.81 30.12 -10.79
CA GLY A 115 -2.06 30.20 -12.23
C GLY A 115 -2.53 28.90 -12.89
N ASP A 116 -2.38 27.74 -12.24
CA ASP A 116 -2.92 26.48 -12.77
C ASP A 116 -4.45 26.48 -12.75
N ILE A 117 -5.07 25.82 -13.74
CA ILE A 117 -6.52 25.88 -13.96
C ILE A 117 -7.13 24.48 -13.87
N LEU A 118 -8.27 24.40 -13.20
CA LEU A 118 -9.18 23.25 -13.28
C LEU A 118 -10.61 23.71 -13.56
N GLY A 119 -11.53 22.78 -13.81
CA GLY A 119 -12.96 23.07 -13.81
C GLY A 119 -13.62 22.72 -12.48
N ILE A 120 -14.62 23.49 -12.08
CA ILE A 120 -15.42 23.22 -10.89
C ILE A 120 -16.91 23.15 -11.24
N VAL A 121 -17.60 22.21 -10.59
CA VAL A 121 -19.06 22.14 -10.54
C VAL A 121 -19.49 22.41 -9.11
N ALA A 122 -20.14 23.53 -8.89
CA ALA A 122 -20.56 23.98 -7.56
C ALA A 122 -21.91 24.72 -7.62
N PRO A 123 -22.60 24.89 -6.49
CA PRO A 123 -23.83 25.67 -6.43
C PRO A 123 -23.61 27.11 -6.94
N ALA A 124 -24.53 27.60 -7.77
CA ALA A 124 -24.53 28.99 -8.20
C ALA A 124 -25.00 29.93 -7.08
N LYS A 125 -24.53 31.18 -7.07
CA LYS A 125 -25.02 32.21 -6.17
C LYS A 125 -26.54 32.39 -6.35
N GLY A 126 -27.26 32.46 -5.23
CA GLY A 126 -28.73 32.53 -5.23
C GLY A 126 -29.43 31.16 -5.24
N THR A 127 -28.70 30.05 -5.33
CA THR A 127 -29.30 28.71 -5.17
C THR A 127 -29.85 28.51 -3.75
N VAL A 128 -31.14 28.19 -3.67
CA VAL A 128 -31.83 27.82 -2.42
C VAL A 128 -31.61 26.35 -2.15
N ALA A 129 -31.21 26.00 -0.92
CA ALA A 129 -30.92 24.64 -0.46
C ALA A 129 -29.96 23.86 -1.41
N PRO A 130 -28.68 24.26 -1.50
CA PRO A 130 -27.71 23.59 -2.35
C PRO A 130 -27.61 22.08 -2.08
N ALA A 131 -27.58 21.28 -3.15
CA ALA A 131 -27.27 19.86 -3.03
C ALA A 131 -25.80 19.64 -2.62
N GLY A 132 -25.50 18.46 -2.05
CA GLY A 132 -24.14 18.08 -1.67
C GLY A 132 -23.73 18.50 -0.26
N VAL A 133 -24.67 18.95 0.57
CA VAL A 133 -24.54 19.22 2.01
C VAL A 133 -25.41 18.23 2.77
N GLU A 134 -24.79 17.45 3.67
CA GLU A 134 -25.44 16.32 4.36
C GLU A 134 -25.41 16.45 5.87
N TYR A 135 -24.56 17.34 6.41
CA TYR A 135 -24.50 17.65 7.83
C TYR A 135 -25.81 18.30 8.30
N ARG A 136 -26.60 17.53 9.05
CA ARG A 136 -27.94 17.90 9.54
C ARG A 136 -28.16 17.36 10.95
N PRO A 137 -27.58 18.00 11.99
CA PRO A 137 -27.62 17.48 13.35
C PRO A 137 -29.02 17.53 13.99
N GLY A 138 -29.95 18.31 13.44
CA GLY A 138 -31.32 18.42 13.95
C GLY A 138 -31.34 18.82 15.42
N GLU A 139 -32.08 18.07 16.23
CA GLU A 139 -32.20 18.26 17.68
C GLU A 139 -31.27 17.31 18.48
N ALA A 140 -30.10 16.98 17.94
CA ALA A 140 -29.16 16.12 18.65
C ALA A 140 -28.56 16.81 19.88
N ASP A 141 -28.45 16.07 20.97
CA ASP A 141 -27.83 16.53 22.23
C ASP A 141 -26.30 16.53 22.13
N TRP A 142 -25.75 15.65 21.28
CA TRP A 142 -24.31 15.51 21.04
C TRP A 142 -24.02 14.82 19.69
N GLN A 143 -22.79 14.92 19.22
CA GLN A 143 -22.43 14.50 17.86
C GLN A 143 -21.19 13.59 17.82
N LEU A 144 -21.17 12.67 16.85
CA LEU A 144 -20.05 11.77 16.59
C LEU A 144 -19.55 11.96 15.15
N PHE A 145 -18.30 12.37 15.00
CA PHE A 145 -17.61 12.46 13.72
C PHE A 145 -16.65 11.28 13.58
N VAL A 146 -16.72 10.55 12.49
CA VAL A 146 -15.76 9.47 12.18
C VAL A 146 -15.32 9.60 10.73
N GLY A 147 -14.01 9.61 10.51
CA GLY A 147 -13.50 9.59 9.15
C GLY A 147 -12.00 9.51 9.02
N ASP A 148 -11.54 9.34 7.78
CA ASP A 148 -10.12 9.38 7.44
C ASP A 148 -9.70 10.75 6.91
N GLU A 149 -8.45 10.87 6.44
CA GLU A 149 -7.93 12.13 5.88
C GLU A 149 -8.81 12.72 4.76
N THR A 150 -9.57 11.91 4.03
CA THR A 150 -10.45 12.41 2.95
C THR A 150 -11.70 13.13 3.49
N ALA A 151 -12.10 12.82 4.71
CA ALA A 151 -13.24 13.41 5.39
C ALA A 151 -12.86 14.57 6.33
N LEU A 152 -11.57 14.70 6.68
CA LEU A 152 -11.06 15.80 7.51
C LEU A 152 -11.48 17.21 7.05
N PRO A 153 -11.56 17.52 5.75
CA PRO A 153 -11.96 18.86 5.34
C PRO A 153 -13.40 19.20 5.76
N ALA A 154 -14.33 18.24 5.64
CA ALA A 154 -15.72 18.42 6.05
C ALA A 154 -15.83 18.43 7.59
N ILE A 155 -15.23 17.43 8.26
CA ILE A 155 -15.27 17.32 9.72
C ILE A 155 -14.65 18.56 10.38
N GLY A 156 -13.51 19.04 9.86
CA GLY A 156 -12.84 20.23 10.35
C GLY A 156 -13.72 21.48 10.23
N SER A 157 -14.33 21.71 9.07
CA SER A 157 -15.28 22.82 8.87
C SER A 157 -16.49 22.74 9.79
N ILE A 158 -17.05 21.53 10.00
CA ILE A 158 -18.18 21.33 10.91
C ILE A 158 -17.76 21.65 12.35
N ILE A 159 -16.65 21.06 12.83
CA ILE A 159 -16.15 21.26 14.19
C ILE A 159 -15.87 22.74 14.46
N GLU A 160 -15.20 23.44 13.55
CA GLU A 160 -14.87 24.86 13.69
C GLU A 160 -16.12 25.76 13.76
N ALA A 161 -17.24 25.31 13.20
CA ALA A 161 -18.50 26.04 13.20
C ALA A 161 -19.49 25.63 14.31
N LEU A 162 -19.12 24.69 15.19
CA LEU A 162 -19.98 24.29 16.29
C LEU A 162 -20.21 25.47 17.26
N PRO A 163 -21.46 25.69 17.72
CA PRO A 163 -21.77 26.74 18.68
C PRO A 163 -21.21 26.41 20.07
N GLU A 164 -21.19 27.42 20.93
CA GLU A 164 -20.79 27.26 22.33
C GLU A 164 -21.61 26.13 22.99
N ARG A 165 -20.94 25.27 23.77
CA ARG A 165 -21.53 24.11 24.49
C ARG A 165 -22.00 22.94 23.62
N ALA A 166 -21.90 23.00 22.29
CA ALA A 166 -22.15 21.82 21.46
C ALA A 166 -21.13 20.72 21.81
N LYS A 167 -21.62 19.50 22.10
CA LYS A 167 -20.77 18.38 22.48
C LYS A 167 -20.48 17.50 21.28
N ALA A 168 -19.21 17.17 21.06
CA ALA A 168 -18.84 16.23 20.01
C ALA A 168 -17.66 15.33 20.35
N LEU A 169 -17.67 14.12 19.78
CA LEU A 169 -16.54 13.21 19.73
C LEU A 169 -16.10 13.06 18.28
N ALA A 170 -14.80 13.12 18.01
CA ALA A 170 -14.24 12.89 16.67
C ALA A 170 -13.20 11.76 16.70
N PHE A 171 -13.38 10.75 15.85
CA PHE A 171 -12.43 9.65 15.64
C PHE A 171 -11.84 9.78 14.25
N LEU A 172 -10.59 10.21 14.17
CA LEU A 172 -9.96 10.65 12.93
C LEU A 172 -8.80 9.73 12.56
N ASP A 173 -9.04 8.87 11.58
CA ASP A 173 -8.05 7.97 11.01
C ASP A 173 -7.08 8.75 10.13
N VAL A 174 -5.77 8.62 10.39
CA VAL A 174 -4.74 9.31 9.61
C VAL A 174 -3.60 8.37 9.27
N ALA A 175 -2.95 8.60 8.13
CA ALA A 175 -1.83 7.78 7.69
C ALA A 175 -0.64 7.80 8.68
N SER A 176 -0.38 8.95 9.33
CA SER A 176 0.76 9.17 10.22
C SER A 176 0.41 10.13 11.36
N PRO A 177 1.07 10.05 12.54
CA PRO A 177 0.92 11.06 13.59
C PRO A 177 1.22 12.50 13.13
N SER A 178 2.05 12.66 12.10
CA SER A 178 2.37 13.98 11.51
C SER A 178 1.21 14.62 10.75
N ASP A 179 0.12 13.89 10.52
CA ASP A 179 -1.07 14.36 9.80
C ASP A 179 -2.21 14.80 10.72
N THR A 180 -1.94 14.85 12.03
CA THR A 180 -2.86 15.44 13.00
C THR A 180 -2.97 16.95 12.81
N GLN A 181 -4.17 17.49 13.00
CA GLN A 181 -4.48 18.91 12.83
C GLN A 181 -5.06 19.51 14.11
N ARG A 182 -5.07 20.84 14.19
CA ARG A 182 -5.74 21.58 15.26
C ARG A 182 -6.98 22.24 14.71
N PHE A 183 -8.12 21.98 15.34
CA PHE A 183 -9.38 22.68 15.08
C PHE A 183 -9.61 23.72 16.17
N THR A 184 -10.00 24.93 15.79
CA THR A 184 -10.40 25.98 16.74
C THR A 184 -11.92 26.04 16.76
N THR A 185 -12.54 25.78 17.90
CA THR A 185 -13.99 25.64 18.02
C THR A 185 -14.50 26.24 19.33
N ALA A 186 -15.75 26.70 19.34
CA ALA A 186 -16.45 27.10 20.55
C ALA A 186 -17.15 25.91 21.25
N GLY A 187 -17.28 24.78 20.56
CA GLY A 187 -17.87 23.55 21.11
C GLY A 187 -16.95 22.80 22.07
N ASP A 188 -17.55 21.92 22.87
CA ASP A 188 -16.84 20.93 23.69
C ASP A 188 -16.56 19.68 22.85
N VAL A 189 -15.39 19.66 22.19
CA VAL A 189 -15.03 18.63 21.20
C VAL A 189 -13.83 17.83 21.67
N GLN A 190 -14.01 16.52 21.82
CA GLN A 190 -12.91 15.59 22.07
C GLN A 190 -12.48 14.93 20.76
N VAL A 191 -11.26 15.24 20.33
CA VAL A 191 -10.67 14.67 19.12
C VAL A 191 -9.71 13.54 19.47
N ARG A 192 -9.95 12.36 18.91
CA ARG A 192 -9.08 11.19 18.99
C ARG A 192 -8.47 10.94 17.62
N TRP A 193 -7.19 11.26 17.50
CA TRP A 193 -6.40 10.95 16.32
C TRP A 193 -5.96 9.49 16.36
N LEU A 194 -6.15 8.78 15.25
CA LEU A 194 -5.90 7.36 15.12
C LEU A 194 -4.92 7.12 13.95
N PRO A 195 -3.60 7.26 14.19
CA PRO A 195 -2.61 6.92 13.20
C PRO A 195 -2.69 5.43 12.82
N ARG A 196 -2.68 5.12 11.53
CA ARG A 196 -2.69 3.73 11.06
C ARG A 196 -1.44 3.00 11.51
N SER A 197 -1.64 1.79 12.00
CA SER A 197 -0.57 0.86 12.36
C SER A 197 -0.22 -0.05 11.18
N ALA A 198 0.82 -0.88 11.34
CA ALA A 198 1.09 -1.98 10.41
C ALA A 198 -0.10 -2.94 10.24
N ARG A 199 -1.02 -3.01 11.22
CA ARG A 199 -2.26 -3.81 11.18
C ARG A 199 -3.44 -3.04 10.56
N GLY A 200 -3.25 -1.79 10.14
CA GLY A 200 -4.28 -0.92 9.57
C GLY A 200 -4.94 0.01 10.59
N SER A 201 -6.18 0.40 10.28
CA SER A 201 -7.03 1.29 11.07
C SER A 201 -7.43 0.65 12.41
N THR A 202 -7.36 1.42 13.49
CA THR A 202 -7.85 1.03 14.83
C THR A 202 -9.19 1.68 15.19
N THR A 203 -9.84 2.36 14.23
CA THR A 203 -11.07 3.14 14.44
C THR A 203 -12.21 2.33 15.04
N LEU A 204 -12.45 1.11 14.56
CA LEU A 204 -13.52 0.26 15.09
C LEU A 204 -13.23 -0.20 16.52
N GLU A 205 -11.97 -0.48 16.86
CA GLU A 205 -11.55 -0.87 18.21
C GLU A 205 -11.71 0.30 19.18
N ALA A 206 -11.26 1.50 18.78
CA ALA A 206 -11.40 2.71 19.57
C ALA A 206 -12.88 3.08 19.81
N LEU A 207 -13.73 2.97 18.79
CA LEU A 207 -15.18 3.15 18.94
C LEU A 207 -15.78 2.08 19.86
N ARG A 208 -15.34 0.82 19.75
CA ARG A 208 -15.83 -0.28 20.60
C ARG A 208 -15.54 -0.04 22.07
N ALA A 209 -14.35 0.46 22.38
CA ALA A 209 -13.91 0.74 23.75
C ALA A 209 -14.50 2.04 24.35
N THR A 210 -15.24 2.84 23.57
CA THR A 210 -15.74 4.13 24.02
C THR A 210 -17.18 4.04 24.54
N GLU A 211 -17.37 4.53 25.76
CA GLU A 211 -18.68 4.89 26.31
C GLU A 211 -19.12 6.24 25.72
N PHE A 212 -20.34 6.27 25.18
CA PHE A 212 -20.88 7.46 24.54
C PHE A 212 -21.67 8.33 25.52
N PRO A 213 -21.71 9.66 25.32
CA PRO A 213 -22.58 10.54 26.11
C PRO A 213 -24.04 10.11 26.07
N ALA A 214 -24.76 10.34 27.16
CA ALA A 214 -26.21 10.18 27.19
C ALA A 214 -26.90 11.26 26.34
N GLY A 215 -28.13 10.97 25.90
CA GLY A 215 -28.93 11.85 25.03
C GLY A 215 -28.96 11.37 23.58
N ARG A 216 -29.68 12.13 22.74
CA ARG A 216 -29.89 11.85 21.31
C ARG A 216 -28.61 12.15 20.52
N PRO A 217 -27.98 11.14 19.89
CA PRO A 217 -26.79 11.35 19.10
C PRO A 217 -27.11 11.80 17.67
N TYR A 218 -26.14 12.43 17.02
CA TYR A 218 -26.04 12.52 15.57
C TYR A 218 -24.68 12.03 15.10
N GLY A 219 -24.65 11.07 14.17
CA GLY A 219 -23.44 10.52 13.59
C GLY A 219 -23.18 11.08 12.19
N TRP A 220 -21.96 11.54 11.94
CA TRP A 220 -21.50 11.91 10.61
C TRP A 220 -20.22 11.11 10.31
N VAL A 221 -20.35 10.15 9.39
CA VAL A 221 -19.34 9.14 9.08
C VAL A 221 -18.98 9.21 7.61
N ALA A 222 -17.73 9.50 7.29
CA ALA A 222 -17.25 9.51 5.91
C ALA A 222 -15.79 9.11 5.78
N GLY A 223 -15.40 8.55 4.63
CA GLY A 223 -14.01 8.13 4.37
C GLY A 223 -13.95 6.90 3.47
N GLU A 224 -13.03 5.98 3.74
CA GLU A 224 -12.96 4.70 3.00
C GLU A 224 -14.26 3.90 3.17
N ALA A 225 -14.78 3.39 2.05
CA ALA A 225 -16.12 2.84 1.97
C ALA A 225 -16.35 1.55 2.79
N LYS A 226 -15.33 0.73 3.06
CA LYS A 226 -15.46 -0.42 3.98
C LYS A 226 -15.43 0.05 5.43
N LEU A 227 -14.54 0.98 5.78
CA LEU A 227 -14.49 1.56 7.13
C LEU A 227 -15.81 2.25 7.48
N ALA A 228 -16.32 3.15 6.62
CA ALA A 228 -17.58 3.86 6.87
C ALA A 228 -18.76 2.90 7.10
N ARG A 229 -18.89 1.85 6.28
CA ARG A 229 -19.92 0.81 6.45
C ARG A 229 -19.75 0.03 7.75
N ALA A 230 -18.52 -0.29 8.14
CA ALA A 230 -18.26 -1.01 9.38
C ALA A 230 -18.58 -0.17 10.62
N VAL A 231 -18.29 1.14 10.57
CA VAL A 231 -18.67 2.09 11.63
C VAL A 231 -20.19 2.21 11.72
N HIS A 232 -20.88 2.41 10.59
CA HIS A 232 -22.35 2.48 10.57
C HIS A 232 -22.99 1.23 11.18
N ARG A 233 -22.54 0.03 10.77
CA ARG A 233 -23.00 -1.24 11.36
C ARG A 233 -22.77 -1.29 12.87
N GLN A 234 -21.59 -0.88 13.34
CA GLN A 234 -21.29 -0.88 14.77
C GLN A 234 -22.18 0.09 15.56
N LEU A 235 -22.55 1.23 14.98
CA LEU A 235 -23.46 2.19 15.63
C LEU A 235 -24.89 1.66 15.68
N THR A 236 -25.38 1.04 14.60
CA THR A 236 -26.73 0.44 14.58
C THR A 236 -26.83 -0.79 15.48
N GLU A 237 -25.79 -1.61 15.59
CA GLU A 237 -25.68 -2.68 16.59
C GLU A 237 -25.73 -2.17 18.04
N ARG A 238 -25.34 -0.90 18.27
CA ARG A 238 -25.48 -0.19 19.56
C ARG A 238 -26.85 0.45 19.75
N GLY A 239 -27.80 0.21 18.85
CA GLY A 239 -29.17 0.71 18.94
C GLY A 239 -29.38 2.12 18.38
N TRP A 240 -28.40 2.70 17.65
CA TRP A 240 -28.62 3.97 16.97
C TRP A 240 -29.58 3.78 15.80
N ARG A 241 -30.50 4.72 15.61
CA ARG A 241 -31.38 4.72 14.45
C ARG A 241 -30.62 5.11 13.20
N ASP A 242 -30.99 4.53 12.07
CA ASP A 242 -30.37 4.80 10.78
C ASP A 242 -30.46 6.29 10.39
N ASP A 243 -31.59 6.94 10.67
CA ASP A 243 -31.82 8.36 10.39
C ASP A 243 -31.03 9.32 11.31
N TRP A 244 -30.33 8.79 12.32
CA TRP A 244 -29.38 9.57 13.12
C TRP A 244 -27.97 9.55 12.55
N ILE A 245 -27.70 8.77 11.50
CA ILE A 245 -26.36 8.53 10.98
C ILE A 245 -26.30 8.93 9.50
N TYR A 246 -25.55 9.99 9.21
CA TYR A 246 -25.00 10.16 7.87
C TYR A 246 -23.80 9.22 7.69
N CYS A 247 -23.82 8.38 6.64
CA CYS A 247 -22.72 7.48 6.31
C CYS A 247 -22.42 7.50 4.81
N ALA A 248 -21.19 7.84 4.41
CA ALA A 248 -20.77 7.86 3.01
C ALA A 248 -19.35 7.33 2.78
N GLY A 249 -19.19 6.46 1.78
CA GLY A 249 -17.87 6.09 1.26
C GLY A 249 -17.36 7.14 0.28
N TYR A 250 -16.35 7.91 0.66
CA TYR A 250 -15.70 8.93 -0.17
C TYR A 250 -14.74 8.32 -1.18
N TRP A 251 -14.11 7.21 -0.83
CA TRP A 251 -13.25 6.44 -1.72
C TRP A 251 -13.33 4.95 -1.41
N LYS A 252 -12.84 4.13 -2.32
CA LYS A 252 -12.74 2.67 -2.17
C LYS A 252 -11.32 2.27 -2.54
N GLY A 253 -10.65 1.50 -1.70
CA GLY A 253 -9.36 0.91 -2.08
C GLY A 253 -9.51 0.09 -3.36
N SER A 254 -8.56 0.21 -4.29
CA SER A 254 -8.55 -0.66 -5.48
C SER A 254 -8.49 -2.11 -5.03
N PRO A 255 -9.35 -3.00 -5.56
CA PRO A 255 -9.19 -4.42 -5.32
C PRO A 255 -7.81 -4.84 -5.86
N VAL A 256 -7.10 -5.68 -5.12
CA VAL A 256 -6.03 -6.48 -5.71
C VAL A 256 -6.72 -7.41 -6.71
N THR A 257 -6.41 -7.28 -8.00
CA THR A 257 -6.88 -8.22 -9.02
C THR A 257 -5.94 -9.42 -8.99
N GLU A 258 -6.43 -10.53 -8.47
CA GLU A 258 -5.69 -11.80 -8.44
C GLU A 258 -5.80 -12.48 -9.80
N VAL A 259 -4.66 -12.96 -10.33
CA VAL A 259 -4.64 -13.87 -11.48
C VAL A 259 -4.82 -15.29 -10.95
N ALA A 260 -5.97 -15.89 -11.22
CA ALA A 260 -6.42 -17.11 -10.53
C ALA A 260 -6.15 -18.40 -11.33
N SER A 261 -5.60 -18.28 -12.54
CA SER A 261 -5.29 -19.45 -13.38
C SER A 261 -4.11 -19.19 -14.31
N GLU A 262 -3.46 -20.27 -14.75
CA GLU A 262 -2.43 -20.16 -15.79
C GLU A 262 -2.99 -19.63 -17.11
N ALA A 263 -4.23 -20.00 -17.47
CA ALA A 263 -4.87 -19.52 -18.70
C ALA A 263 -5.00 -17.99 -18.71
N GLU A 264 -5.42 -17.41 -17.57
CA GLU A 264 -5.44 -15.96 -17.38
C GLU A 264 -4.02 -15.36 -17.44
N LEU A 265 -3.04 -15.98 -16.77
CA LEU A 265 -1.65 -15.53 -16.80
C LEU A 265 -1.09 -15.49 -18.23
N ARG A 266 -1.45 -16.46 -19.08
CA ARG A 266 -1.04 -16.53 -20.49
C ARG A 266 -1.67 -15.47 -21.39
N THR A 267 -2.73 -14.80 -20.93
CA THR A 267 -3.23 -13.60 -21.62
C THR A 267 -2.34 -12.38 -21.39
N ILE A 268 -1.49 -12.42 -20.35
CA ILE A 268 -0.61 -11.32 -19.92
C ILE A 268 0.85 -11.60 -20.30
N VAL A 269 1.30 -12.85 -20.16
CA VAL A 269 2.71 -13.26 -20.31
C VAL A 269 2.85 -14.23 -21.49
N GLU A 270 3.62 -13.80 -22.49
CA GLU A 270 3.92 -14.60 -23.68
C GLU A 270 4.77 -15.85 -23.34
N PRO A 271 4.66 -16.94 -24.13
CA PRO A 271 5.54 -18.09 -24.01
C PRO A 271 7.02 -17.72 -24.17
N PRO A 272 7.94 -18.37 -23.42
CA PRO A 272 9.36 -18.16 -23.63
C PRO A 272 9.82 -18.73 -24.98
N HIS A 273 10.95 -18.23 -25.49
CA HIS A 273 11.64 -18.82 -26.64
C HIS A 273 12.12 -20.25 -26.30
N GLU A 274 12.07 -21.18 -27.26
CA GLU A 274 12.37 -22.61 -27.10
C GLU A 274 13.70 -22.89 -26.37
N ALA A 275 14.79 -22.26 -26.83
CA ALA A 275 16.10 -22.35 -26.18
C ALA A 275 16.12 -21.95 -24.69
N ILE A 276 15.18 -21.12 -24.22
CA ILE A 276 15.04 -20.77 -22.79
C ILE A 276 14.25 -21.84 -22.04
N ALA A 277 13.28 -22.49 -22.70
CA ALA A 277 12.50 -23.57 -22.14
C ALA A 277 13.32 -24.87 -22.00
N GLU A 278 14.21 -25.16 -22.95
CA GLU A 278 14.98 -26.41 -23.01
C GLU A 278 16.37 -26.36 -22.35
N LYS A 279 16.70 -25.25 -21.67
CA LYS A 279 18.04 -25.03 -21.10
C LYS A 279 18.39 -25.88 -19.86
N SER A 280 17.51 -26.77 -19.44
CA SER A 280 17.71 -27.60 -18.25
C SER A 280 18.32 -28.95 -18.57
N ILE A 281 19.24 -29.39 -17.70
CA ILE A 281 19.89 -30.71 -17.75
C ILE A 281 19.68 -31.44 -16.42
N SER A 282 19.89 -32.76 -16.39
CA SER A 282 19.68 -33.60 -15.19
C SER A 282 20.97 -34.14 -14.57
N TYR A 283 22.06 -33.40 -14.74
CA TYR A 283 23.39 -33.72 -14.21
C TYR A 283 24.26 -32.45 -14.12
N VAL A 284 25.33 -32.50 -13.34
CA VAL A 284 26.38 -31.47 -13.33
C VAL A 284 27.36 -31.74 -14.46
N ASP A 285 27.32 -30.91 -15.50
CA ASP A 285 28.33 -30.92 -16.56
C ASP A 285 29.65 -30.26 -16.08
N PRO A 286 30.77 -30.40 -16.82
CA PRO A 286 32.05 -29.84 -16.41
C PRO A 286 32.01 -28.32 -16.16
N VAL A 287 31.24 -27.57 -16.95
CA VAL A 287 31.15 -26.10 -16.80
C VAL A 287 30.37 -25.73 -15.54
N SER A 288 29.25 -26.42 -15.26
CA SER A 288 28.50 -26.22 -14.02
C SER A 288 29.29 -26.64 -12.79
N ALA A 289 30.13 -27.68 -12.89
CA ALA A 289 31.01 -28.09 -11.80
C ALA A 289 32.01 -26.99 -11.41
N GLU A 290 32.58 -26.27 -12.38
CA GLU A 290 33.46 -25.12 -12.11
C GLU A 290 32.72 -23.98 -11.39
N PHE A 291 31.46 -23.73 -11.77
CA PHE A 291 30.62 -22.73 -11.11
C PHE A 291 30.31 -23.12 -9.65
N LEU A 292 29.92 -24.38 -9.42
CA LEU A 292 29.66 -24.91 -8.09
C LEU A 292 30.93 -24.88 -7.23
N ALA A 293 32.10 -25.21 -7.78
CA ALA A 293 33.37 -25.14 -7.06
C ALA A 293 33.71 -23.72 -6.58
N ARG A 294 33.23 -22.67 -7.26
CA ARG A 294 33.43 -21.26 -6.87
C ARG A 294 32.30 -20.72 -5.99
N SER A 295 31.21 -21.45 -5.85
CA SER A 295 30.02 -21.02 -5.09
C SER A 295 30.29 -21.15 -3.59
N THR A 296 30.32 -20.01 -2.91
CA THR A 296 30.53 -19.93 -1.45
C THR A 296 29.24 -19.69 -0.68
N PHE A 297 28.15 -19.43 -1.41
CA PHE A 297 26.83 -19.16 -0.85
C PHE A 297 25.76 -19.82 -1.70
N PHE A 298 24.77 -20.41 -1.04
CA PHE A 298 23.58 -20.91 -1.69
C PHE A 298 22.35 -20.84 -0.78
N LEU A 299 21.17 -20.87 -1.40
CA LEU A 299 19.89 -21.00 -0.71
C LEU A 299 19.39 -22.43 -0.88
N LEU A 300 18.85 -23.03 0.18
CA LEU A 300 18.17 -24.33 0.16
C LEU A 300 16.70 -24.12 0.55
N ALA A 301 15.80 -24.42 -0.39
CA ALA A 301 14.37 -24.43 -0.16
C ALA A 301 13.87 -25.86 0.07
N THR A 302 13.00 -26.03 1.06
CA THR A 302 12.35 -27.31 1.39
C THR A 302 10.86 -27.09 1.67
N GLY A 303 10.02 -28.08 1.37
CA GLY A 303 8.60 -28.09 1.71
C GLY A 303 8.33 -28.77 3.05
N GLY A 304 7.50 -28.17 3.90
CA GLY A 304 6.99 -28.72 5.15
C GLY A 304 5.53 -29.17 5.03
N GLU A 305 4.92 -29.54 6.16
CA GLU A 305 3.50 -29.91 6.22
C GLU A 305 2.59 -28.77 5.73
N ASP A 306 1.46 -29.13 5.14
CA ASP A 306 0.41 -28.21 4.68
C ASP A 306 0.88 -27.11 3.72
N GLY A 307 1.97 -27.36 2.98
CA GLY A 307 2.53 -26.40 2.02
C GLY A 307 3.40 -25.31 2.67
N ALA A 308 3.77 -25.45 3.95
CA ALA A 308 4.76 -24.59 4.57
C ALA A 308 6.08 -24.65 3.78
N LEU A 309 6.79 -23.53 3.66
CA LEU A 309 8.07 -23.47 2.95
C LEU A 309 9.15 -22.96 3.90
N ASP A 310 10.31 -23.62 3.87
CA ASP A 310 11.52 -23.16 4.55
C ASP A 310 12.58 -22.78 3.52
N LEU A 311 13.29 -21.67 3.76
CA LEU A 311 14.38 -21.18 2.91
C LEU A 311 15.60 -20.89 3.79
N SER A 312 16.59 -21.76 3.71
CA SER A 312 17.81 -21.68 4.50
C SER A 312 18.95 -21.10 3.65
N PRO A 313 19.53 -19.93 4.02
CA PRO A 313 20.82 -19.51 3.50
C PRO A 313 21.94 -20.38 4.08
N ARG A 314 22.86 -20.80 3.22
CA ARG A 314 24.01 -21.64 3.56
C ARG A 314 25.26 -21.05 2.94
N GLY A 315 26.38 -21.16 3.65
CA GLY A 315 27.66 -20.68 3.16
C GLY A 315 28.82 -21.52 3.68
N ASP A 316 29.81 -21.71 2.83
CA ASP A 316 31.02 -22.51 3.09
C ASP A 316 32.15 -22.03 2.15
N PRO A 317 33.44 -22.32 2.43
CA PRO A 317 34.53 -21.98 1.51
C PRO A 317 34.34 -22.56 0.10
N ALA A 318 34.99 -21.95 -0.89
CA ALA A 318 34.99 -22.46 -2.25
C ALA A 318 35.55 -23.90 -2.29
N GLY A 319 34.94 -24.75 -3.12
CA GLY A 319 35.25 -26.18 -3.23
C GLY A 319 34.49 -27.08 -2.26
N SER A 320 33.63 -26.53 -1.39
CA SER A 320 32.89 -27.33 -0.39
C SER A 320 31.68 -28.09 -0.95
N ILE A 321 31.30 -27.82 -2.21
CA ILE A 321 30.24 -28.56 -2.91
C ILE A 321 30.91 -29.69 -3.69
N VAL A 322 30.66 -30.92 -3.27
CA VAL A 322 31.30 -32.11 -3.82
C VAL A 322 30.37 -32.74 -4.86
N VAL A 323 30.80 -32.82 -6.10
CA VAL A 323 30.08 -33.55 -7.15
C VAL A 323 30.26 -35.06 -6.96
N LEU A 324 29.18 -35.80 -7.10
CA LEU A 324 29.08 -37.25 -6.93
C LEU A 324 28.61 -37.94 -8.22
N ASP A 325 28.84 -39.25 -8.30
CA ASP A 325 28.20 -40.16 -9.26
C ASP A 325 28.22 -39.64 -10.70
N GLU A 326 29.41 -39.25 -11.17
CA GLU A 326 29.61 -38.71 -12.53
C GLU A 326 28.71 -37.51 -12.87
N GLY A 327 28.39 -36.68 -11.87
CA GLY A 327 27.55 -35.49 -12.02
C GLY A 327 26.07 -35.73 -11.68
N ARG A 328 25.65 -36.94 -11.30
CA ARG A 328 24.24 -37.23 -10.95
C ARG A 328 23.82 -36.67 -9.61
N GLY A 329 24.77 -36.35 -8.74
CA GLY A 329 24.46 -35.77 -7.44
C GLY A 329 25.51 -34.80 -6.94
N ILE A 330 25.16 -34.10 -5.88
CA ILE A 330 26.08 -33.27 -5.11
C ILE A 330 25.99 -33.60 -3.62
N ALA A 331 27.07 -33.39 -2.89
CA ALA A 331 27.12 -33.48 -1.44
C ALA A 331 27.57 -32.16 -0.83
N ILE A 332 26.94 -31.80 0.29
CA ILE A 332 27.22 -30.58 1.03
C ILE A 332 27.23 -30.88 2.52
N ALA A 333 28.15 -30.25 3.25
CA ALA A 333 28.25 -30.39 4.70
C ALA A 333 27.06 -29.74 5.42
N ASP A 334 26.51 -30.42 6.43
CA ASP A 334 25.70 -29.74 7.45
C ASP A 334 26.63 -29.13 8.50
N ARG A 335 26.79 -27.81 8.45
CA ARG A 335 27.65 -27.06 9.36
C ARG A 335 26.89 -26.68 10.63
N ARG A 336 27.58 -26.73 11.77
CA ARG A 336 27.00 -26.39 13.08
C ARG A 336 26.52 -24.93 13.10
N GLY A 337 25.22 -24.75 13.29
CA GLY A 337 24.57 -23.44 13.42
C GLY A 337 23.81 -23.26 14.73
N ASN A 338 22.63 -22.66 14.64
CA ASN A 338 21.71 -22.40 15.77
C ASN A 338 20.94 -23.64 16.27
N ARG A 339 21.28 -24.84 15.76
CA ARG A 339 20.64 -26.13 16.06
C ARG A 339 19.16 -26.23 15.68
N ARG A 340 18.65 -25.32 14.86
CA ARG A 340 17.34 -25.50 14.23
C ARG A 340 17.45 -26.60 13.17
N LEU A 341 16.41 -27.43 13.08
CA LEU A 341 16.36 -28.60 12.20
C LEU A 341 15.24 -28.50 11.17
N ASP A 342 14.78 -27.28 10.84
CA ASP A 342 13.60 -27.08 9.99
C ASP A 342 13.76 -27.78 8.62
N SER A 343 14.79 -27.42 7.85
CA SER A 343 15.04 -28.05 6.54
C SER A 343 15.30 -29.56 6.65
N MET A 344 15.99 -30.02 7.70
CA MET A 344 16.30 -31.45 7.89
C MET A 344 15.03 -32.28 8.20
N ARG A 345 14.13 -31.74 9.03
CA ARG A 345 12.83 -32.36 9.32
C ARG A 345 11.95 -32.43 8.08
N ASN A 346 11.98 -31.38 7.26
CA ASN A 346 11.29 -31.35 5.98
C ASN A 346 11.83 -32.44 5.05
N ILE A 347 13.15 -32.52 4.84
CA ILE A 347 13.81 -33.51 3.98
C ILE A 347 13.51 -34.96 4.37
N LEU A 348 13.46 -35.26 5.68
CA LEU A 348 13.13 -36.61 6.15
C LEU A 348 11.69 -37.05 5.82
N ARG A 349 10.81 -36.10 5.48
CA ARG A 349 9.40 -36.34 5.16
C ARG A 349 9.13 -36.24 3.67
N ASP A 350 9.63 -35.17 3.05
CA ASP A 350 9.60 -34.94 1.61
C ASP A 350 11.03 -34.62 1.13
N PRO A 351 11.65 -35.49 0.31
CA PRO A 351 13.01 -35.28 -0.15
C PRO A 351 13.13 -34.14 -1.18
N GLY A 352 12.04 -33.58 -1.69
CA GLY A 352 12.06 -32.53 -2.70
C GLY A 352 12.76 -31.25 -2.22
N VAL A 353 13.78 -30.82 -2.96
CA VAL A 353 14.53 -29.59 -2.68
C VAL A 353 14.72 -28.73 -3.92
N ALA A 354 14.83 -27.41 -3.70
CA ALA A 354 15.29 -26.46 -4.70
C ALA A 354 16.44 -25.64 -4.13
N MET A 355 17.45 -25.40 -4.95
CA MET A 355 18.70 -24.76 -4.55
C MET A 355 19.08 -23.65 -5.52
N LEU A 356 19.62 -22.54 -5.00
CA LEU A 356 20.17 -21.44 -5.80
C LEU A 356 21.60 -21.16 -5.37
N PHE A 357 22.56 -21.43 -6.24
CA PHE A 357 23.99 -21.21 -6.03
C PHE A 357 24.43 -19.88 -6.62
N ILE A 358 25.21 -19.12 -5.85
CA ILE A 358 25.64 -17.77 -6.21
C ILE A 358 27.14 -17.65 -5.97
N VAL A 359 27.84 -17.02 -6.91
CA VAL A 359 29.24 -16.63 -6.78
C VAL A 359 29.30 -15.11 -6.60
N PRO A 360 29.86 -14.59 -5.48
CA PRO A 360 30.00 -13.15 -5.27
C PRO A 360 30.68 -12.44 -6.44
N GLY A 361 30.10 -11.33 -6.89
CA GLY A 361 30.58 -10.57 -8.05
C GLY A 361 30.14 -11.11 -9.42
N ILE A 362 29.50 -12.29 -9.48
CA ILE A 362 28.95 -12.84 -10.71
C ILE A 362 27.45 -12.54 -10.78
N GLU A 363 27.02 -12.05 -11.93
CA GLU A 363 25.66 -11.52 -12.12
C GLU A 363 24.64 -12.58 -12.52
N HIS A 364 25.00 -13.85 -12.62
CA HIS A 364 24.08 -14.97 -12.88
C HIS A 364 24.22 -16.04 -11.81
N ALA A 365 23.24 -16.92 -11.71
CA ALA A 365 23.17 -17.97 -10.69
C ALA A 365 22.89 -19.33 -11.32
N LEU A 366 23.21 -20.40 -10.60
CA LEU A 366 22.92 -21.76 -11.00
C LEU A 366 21.82 -22.32 -10.10
N ARG A 367 20.77 -22.90 -10.67
CA ARG A 367 19.69 -23.54 -9.92
C ARG A 367 19.79 -25.05 -10.04
N ILE A 368 19.55 -25.74 -8.93
CA ILE A 368 19.40 -27.20 -8.88
C ILE A 368 18.07 -27.52 -8.20
N ASN A 369 17.23 -28.33 -8.85
CA ASN A 369 16.09 -28.97 -8.22
C ASN A 369 16.36 -30.48 -8.17
N GLY A 370 15.95 -31.14 -7.08
CA GLY A 370 16.27 -32.56 -6.92
C GLY A 370 15.72 -33.16 -5.65
N ARG A 371 16.30 -34.30 -5.27
CA ARG A 371 15.89 -35.06 -4.09
C ARG A 371 17.04 -35.21 -3.12
N ALA A 372 16.83 -34.75 -1.91
CA ALA A 372 17.85 -34.73 -0.88
C ALA A 372 17.70 -35.87 0.12
N ARG A 373 18.83 -36.34 0.65
CA ARG A 373 18.91 -37.29 1.76
C ARG A 373 20.00 -36.89 2.74
N ILE A 374 19.77 -37.16 4.02
CA ILE A 374 20.74 -36.91 5.08
C ILE A 374 21.61 -38.15 5.24
N VAL A 375 22.93 -37.98 5.21
CA VAL A 375 23.89 -39.08 5.27
C VAL A 375 24.95 -38.85 6.34
N ARG A 376 25.56 -39.95 6.79
CA ARG A 376 26.62 -40.00 7.80
C ARG A 376 27.80 -40.89 7.38
N GLU A 377 27.98 -41.07 6.08
CA GLU A 377 29.03 -41.94 5.53
C GLU A 377 30.42 -41.32 5.73
N GLU A 378 31.29 -41.99 6.48
CA GLU A 378 32.58 -41.45 6.93
C GLU A 378 33.49 -41.00 5.77
N SER A 379 33.56 -41.79 4.69
CA SER A 379 34.35 -41.49 3.48
C SER A 379 33.94 -40.17 2.83
N LEU A 380 32.64 -39.89 2.78
CA LEU A 380 32.07 -38.67 2.21
C LEU A 380 32.22 -37.49 3.16
N LEU A 381 32.00 -37.69 4.46
CA LEU A 381 32.21 -36.65 5.46
C LEU A 381 33.67 -36.19 5.49
N ALA A 382 34.63 -37.09 5.28
CA ALA A 382 36.05 -36.74 5.14
C ALA A 382 36.33 -35.83 3.94
N ARG A 383 35.64 -36.05 2.80
CA ARG A 383 35.74 -35.19 1.60
C ARG A 383 35.15 -33.79 1.83
N LEU A 384 34.24 -33.65 2.80
CA LEU A 384 33.57 -32.40 3.18
C LEU A 384 34.24 -31.69 4.37
N ALA A 385 35.42 -32.16 4.80
CA ALA A 385 36.12 -31.58 5.92
C ALA A 385 36.55 -30.13 5.65
N ASP A 386 36.27 -29.23 6.60
CA ASP A 386 36.83 -27.88 6.60
C ASP A 386 37.91 -27.80 7.68
N ARG A 387 39.09 -27.28 7.32
CA ARG A 387 40.28 -27.20 8.20
C ARG A 387 40.59 -28.53 8.92
N GLY A 388 40.44 -29.65 8.20
CA GLY A 388 40.71 -30.99 8.70
C GLY A 388 39.63 -31.57 9.61
N LYS A 389 38.48 -30.90 9.80
CA LYS A 389 37.38 -31.38 10.63
C LYS A 389 36.17 -31.78 9.76
N PRO A 390 35.79 -33.07 9.72
CA PRO A 390 34.59 -33.51 9.01
C PRO A 390 33.32 -33.01 9.73
N PRO A 391 32.22 -32.77 9.00
CA PRO A 391 30.91 -32.51 9.60
C PRO A 391 30.32 -33.79 10.22
N GLU A 392 29.31 -33.64 11.07
CA GLU A 392 28.60 -34.79 11.68
C GLU A 392 27.62 -35.45 10.69
N LEU A 393 27.06 -34.65 9.79
CA LEU A 393 26.09 -35.04 8.77
C LEU A 393 26.39 -34.31 7.46
N ALA A 394 25.96 -34.90 6.35
CA ALA A 394 25.94 -34.25 5.05
C ALA A 394 24.56 -34.38 4.40
N LEU A 395 24.27 -33.46 3.50
CA LEU A 395 23.16 -33.55 2.59
C LEU A 395 23.69 -34.06 1.25
N VAL A 396 23.10 -35.12 0.71
CA VAL A 396 23.30 -35.54 -0.67
C VAL A 396 22.05 -35.23 -1.46
N VAL A 397 22.21 -34.60 -2.62
CA VAL A 397 21.11 -34.23 -3.51
C VAL A 397 21.32 -34.92 -4.86
N ASP A 398 20.39 -35.78 -5.23
CA ASP A 398 20.29 -36.33 -6.58
C ASP A 398 19.61 -35.29 -7.47
N ILE A 399 20.17 -35.02 -8.65
CA ILE A 399 19.74 -33.91 -9.51
C ILE A 399 18.63 -34.37 -10.44
N ASP A 400 17.45 -33.75 -10.32
CA ASP A 400 16.38 -33.88 -11.30
C ASP A 400 16.54 -32.80 -12.39
N GLU A 401 16.91 -31.58 -12.01
CA GLU A 401 17.04 -30.43 -12.91
C GLU A 401 18.18 -29.48 -12.49
N LEU A 402 18.96 -29.01 -13.46
CA LEU A 402 20.00 -28.01 -13.30
C LEU A 402 19.94 -27.03 -14.49
N PHE A 403 19.94 -25.74 -14.20
CA PHE A 403 19.95 -24.71 -15.26
C PHE A 403 20.51 -23.36 -14.78
N VAL A 404 20.98 -22.57 -15.74
CA VAL A 404 21.39 -21.18 -15.51
C VAL A 404 20.16 -20.29 -15.31
N HIS A 405 20.12 -19.61 -14.16
CA HIS A 405 19.11 -18.62 -13.84
C HIS A 405 19.53 -17.23 -14.32
N CYS A 406 18.59 -16.47 -14.88
CA CYS A 406 18.91 -15.17 -15.47
C CYS A 406 19.38 -14.17 -14.40
N GLY A 407 20.30 -13.31 -14.78
CA GLY A 407 20.94 -12.36 -13.86
C GLY A 407 20.15 -11.09 -13.52
N GLN A 408 18.94 -10.92 -14.06
CA GLN A 408 18.22 -9.65 -13.97
C GLN A 408 17.94 -9.21 -12.53
N ALA A 409 17.65 -10.15 -11.63
CA ALA A 409 17.42 -9.85 -10.21
C ALA A 409 18.69 -9.29 -9.54
N LEU A 410 19.85 -9.91 -9.77
CA LEU A 410 21.14 -9.47 -9.21
C LEU A 410 21.57 -8.11 -9.78
N LYS A 411 21.40 -7.90 -11.09
CA LYS A 411 21.69 -6.63 -11.78
C LYS A 411 20.82 -5.48 -11.28
N ARG A 412 19.50 -5.67 -11.28
CA ARG A 412 18.54 -4.62 -10.90
C ARG A 412 18.69 -4.22 -9.43
N SER A 413 19.01 -5.18 -8.56
CA SER A 413 19.26 -4.92 -7.15
C SER A 413 20.63 -4.29 -6.87
N ALA A 414 21.52 -4.22 -7.86
CA ALA A 414 22.89 -3.74 -7.70
C ALA A 414 23.64 -4.50 -6.60
N LEU A 415 23.38 -5.82 -6.47
CA LEU A 415 23.83 -6.61 -5.33
C LEU A 415 25.36 -6.58 -5.17
N TRP A 416 26.09 -6.48 -6.27
CA TRP A 416 27.56 -6.48 -6.30
C TRP A 416 28.16 -5.10 -6.61
N GLU A 417 27.40 -4.02 -6.44
CA GLU A 417 27.86 -2.64 -6.66
C GLU A 417 27.91 -1.87 -5.33
N PRO A 418 29.03 -1.94 -4.57
CA PRO A 418 29.12 -1.34 -3.23
C PRO A 418 28.77 0.15 -3.16
N SER A 419 28.98 0.88 -4.26
CA SER A 419 28.64 2.31 -4.37
C SER A 419 27.14 2.60 -4.27
N ARG A 420 26.29 1.61 -4.54
CA ARG A 420 24.82 1.70 -4.56
C ARG A 420 24.15 1.06 -3.34
N TRP A 421 24.91 0.42 -2.47
CA TRP A 421 24.37 -0.17 -1.25
C TRP A 421 23.80 0.92 -0.32
N PRO A 422 22.77 0.60 0.49
CA PRO A 422 22.19 1.55 1.43
C PRO A 422 23.24 2.19 2.35
N ARG A 423 23.15 3.50 2.53
CA ARG A 423 24.01 4.26 3.47
C ARG A 423 23.27 4.47 4.77
N GLY A 424 23.88 4.10 5.90
CA GLY A 424 23.30 4.23 7.24
C GLY A 424 23.00 2.88 7.90
N PRO A 425 22.63 2.88 9.20
CA PRO A 425 22.37 1.66 9.93
C PRO A 425 21.07 0.99 9.47
N VAL A 426 21.09 -0.34 9.37
CA VAL A 426 19.90 -1.19 9.26
C VAL A 426 19.63 -1.85 10.62
N PRO A 427 18.40 -2.31 10.90
CA PRO A 427 18.11 -3.04 12.12
C PRO A 427 19.06 -4.23 12.30
N THR A 428 19.66 -4.31 13.48
CA THR A 428 20.50 -5.43 13.89
C THR A 428 19.68 -6.71 14.06
N ALA A 429 20.35 -7.86 14.03
CA ALA A 429 19.69 -9.14 14.31
C ALA A 429 18.98 -9.15 15.68
N GLY A 430 19.54 -8.45 16.68
CA GLY A 430 18.94 -8.31 18.01
C GLY A 430 17.65 -7.50 17.99
N GLU A 431 17.61 -6.36 17.29
CA GLU A 431 16.40 -5.53 17.15
C GLU A 431 15.28 -6.27 16.43
N LEU A 432 15.62 -7.00 15.36
CA LEU A 432 14.65 -7.85 14.65
C LEU A 432 14.13 -8.97 15.55
N PHE A 433 15.01 -9.64 16.30
CA PHE A 433 14.61 -10.70 17.23
C PHE A 433 13.68 -10.19 18.34
N LYS A 434 14.00 -9.04 18.95
CA LYS A 434 13.14 -8.40 19.96
C LYS A 434 11.77 -8.05 19.39
N SER A 435 11.72 -7.48 18.17
CA SER A 435 10.48 -7.17 17.47
C SER A 435 9.59 -8.41 17.26
N HIS A 436 10.19 -9.53 16.85
CA HIS A 436 9.45 -10.78 16.61
C HIS A 436 8.95 -11.46 17.90
N THR A 437 9.72 -11.36 18.99
CA THR A 437 9.43 -12.08 20.24
C THR A 437 8.66 -11.24 21.26
N GLY A 438 8.62 -9.92 21.09
CA GLY A 438 8.03 -9.00 22.06
C GLY A 438 8.81 -8.90 23.38
N LEU A 439 10.01 -9.48 23.44
CA LEU A 439 10.88 -9.43 24.63
C LEU A 439 11.69 -8.12 24.59
N GLY A 440 11.34 -7.18 25.47
CA GLY A 440 12.00 -5.88 25.65
C GLY A 440 13.31 -5.98 26.42
#